data_AF-A0A1Q5Q160-F1
#
_entry.id   AF-A0A1Q5Q160-F1
#
_cell.length_a   1.000
_cell.length_b   1.000
_cell.length_c   1.000
_cell.angle_alpha   90.00
_cell.angle_beta   90.00
_cell.angle_gamma   90.00
#
_symmetry.space_group_name_H-M   'P 1'
#
loop_
_entity.id
_entity.type
_entity.pdbx_description
1 polymer ?
#
loop_
_entity_poly.entity_id
_entity_poly.type
_entity_poly.pdbx_seq_one_letter_code
_entity_poly.pdbx_strand_id
1 'polypeptide(L)'
;MPVVAATTARQHVVSAEILGYPFHVRFTPISHTYDYGDATDPMTTSDPNSPYPNNRFWHEWPRTGTFTISITTTWSGAYQVAGSPWVDVEGTLTTTVSSEPQQVSEYHILLKHPNTPDGPGHGGYPGTPGNPGTPGTPGLPDHQPGRPGDTITPPDPTRKDSPYSFMP
;
A
#
# COMPACT_ATOMS: atom_id res chain seq x y z
N MET A 1 -4.72 7.13 -1.43
CA MET A 1 -3.47 6.45 -0.98
C MET A 1 -2.68 6.04 -2.21
N PRO A 2 -1.41 6.49 -2.36
CA PRO A 2 -0.64 6.25 -3.56
C PRO A 2 -0.16 4.79 -3.65
N VAL A 3 -0.17 4.24 -4.86
CA VAL A 3 0.38 2.93 -5.17
C VAL A 3 1.13 2.98 -6.50
N VAL A 4 2.23 2.24 -6.57
CA VAL A 4 3.04 2.10 -7.78
C VAL A 4 2.94 0.67 -8.25
N ALA A 5 2.57 0.49 -9.52
CA ALA A 5 2.64 -0.78 -10.22
C ALA A 5 3.65 -0.66 -11.37
N ALA A 6 4.46 -1.69 -11.55
CA ALA A 6 5.43 -1.79 -12.63
C ALA A 6 5.53 -3.24 -13.09
N THR A 7 5.89 -3.44 -14.35
CA THR A 7 6.15 -4.77 -14.91
C THR A 7 7.62 -4.91 -15.30
N THR A 8 8.13 -6.13 -15.19
CA THR A 8 9.47 -6.50 -15.68
C THR A 8 9.42 -7.16 -17.05
N ALA A 9 8.24 -7.17 -17.69
CA ALA A 9 8.05 -7.66 -19.04
C ALA A 9 9.07 -7.02 -19.99
N ARG A 10 9.83 -7.89 -20.65
CA ARG A 10 10.90 -7.52 -21.58
C ARG A 10 10.97 -8.55 -22.68
N GLN A 11 11.63 -8.20 -23.77
CA GLN A 11 11.82 -9.13 -24.88
C GLN A 11 12.42 -10.46 -24.39
N HIS A 12 11.85 -11.57 -24.84
CA HIS A 12 12.31 -12.91 -24.48
C HIS A 12 12.36 -13.79 -25.72
N VAL A 13 13.39 -14.64 -25.80
CA VAL A 13 13.56 -15.61 -26.88
C VAL A 13 13.49 -17.02 -26.30
N VAL A 14 12.57 -17.82 -26.84
CA VAL A 14 12.45 -19.25 -26.56
C VAL A 14 13.11 -20.00 -27.71
N SER A 15 13.92 -21.00 -27.39
CA SER A 15 14.62 -21.83 -28.37
C SER A 15 14.19 -23.27 -28.26
N ALA A 16 14.04 -23.94 -29.40
CA ALA A 16 13.70 -25.34 -29.52
C ALA A 16 14.39 -25.95 -30.75
N GLU A 17 14.28 -27.27 -30.90
CA GLU A 17 14.62 -27.96 -32.15
C GLU A 17 13.37 -28.57 -32.76
N ILE A 18 13.18 -28.37 -34.05
CA ILE A 18 12.08 -28.96 -34.81
C ILE A 18 12.69 -29.72 -35.97
N LEU A 19 12.49 -31.04 -35.99
CA LEU A 19 13.05 -31.94 -37.02
C LEU A 19 14.59 -31.82 -37.17
N GLY A 20 15.30 -31.55 -36.07
CA GLY A 20 16.76 -31.38 -36.05
C GLY A 20 17.25 -30.00 -36.51
N TYR A 21 16.34 -29.05 -36.77
CA TYR A 21 16.69 -27.66 -37.09
C TYR A 21 16.45 -26.75 -35.88
N PRO A 22 17.37 -25.80 -35.59
CA PRO A 22 17.15 -24.85 -34.52
C PRO A 22 16.00 -23.91 -34.88
N PHE A 23 15.11 -23.72 -33.92
CA PHE A 23 13.91 -22.90 -34.02
C PHE A 23 13.88 -21.91 -32.86
N HIS A 24 13.68 -20.63 -33.17
CA HIS A 24 13.59 -19.58 -32.16
C HIS A 24 12.28 -18.82 -32.30
N VAL A 25 11.68 -18.44 -31.17
CA VAL A 25 10.54 -17.53 -31.10
C VAL A 25 10.90 -16.37 -30.19
N ARG A 26 10.75 -15.15 -30.68
CA ARG A 26 10.97 -13.91 -29.95
C ARG A 26 9.63 -13.25 -29.63
N PHE A 27 9.40 -13.00 -28.35
CA PHE A 27 8.26 -12.24 -27.86
C PHE A 27 8.72 -10.86 -27.45
N THR A 28 8.05 -9.82 -27.94
CA THR A 28 8.36 -8.41 -27.62
C THR A 28 7.13 -7.76 -27.02
N PRO A 29 7.20 -7.20 -25.80
CA PRO A 29 6.06 -6.50 -25.22
C PRO A 29 5.85 -5.19 -25.99
N ILE A 30 4.60 -4.89 -26.32
CA ILE A 30 4.22 -3.69 -27.09
C ILE A 30 3.32 -2.74 -26.29
N SER A 31 2.54 -3.25 -25.35
CA SER A 31 1.71 -2.43 -24.45
C SER A 31 1.39 -3.13 -23.14
N HIS A 32 1.06 -2.33 -22.13
CA HIS A 32 0.70 -2.75 -20.78
C HIS A 32 -0.57 -2.00 -20.35
N THR A 33 -1.56 -2.75 -19.89
CA THR A 33 -2.80 -2.22 -19.32
C THR A 33 -2.81 -2.51 -17.81
N TYR A 34 -2.83 -1.45 -17.01
CA TYR A 34 -2.83 -1.48 -15.55
C TYR A 34 -4.25 -1.27 -15.04
N ASP A 35 -4.80 -2.28 -14.37
CA ASP A 35 -6.07 -2.22 -13.64
C ASP A 35 -5.75 -2.26 -12.13
N TYR A 36 -6.23 -1.26 -11.38
CA TYR A 36 -5.95 -1.11 -9.95
C TYR A 36 -7.02 -1.73 -9.04
N GLY A 37 -8.03 -2.38 -9.61
CA GLY A 37 -9.03 -3.16 -8.89
C GLY A 37 -10.06 -2.33 -8.10
N ASP A 38 -10.08 -1.00 -8.27
CA ASP A 38 -10.95 -0.07 -7.54
C ASP A 38 -12.14 0.45 -8.38
N ALA A 39 -12.34 -0.13 -9.56
CA ALA A 39 -13.31 0.24 -10.59
C ALA A 39 -13.03 1.57 -11.31
N THR A 40 -11.82 2.13 -11.16
CA THR A 40 -11.34 3.17 -12.09
C THR A 40 -10.98 2.57 -13.45
N ASP A 41 -11.07 3.37 -14.50
CA ASP A 41 -10.72 2.91 -15.85
C ASP A 41 -9.24 2.50 -15.92
N PRO A 42 -8.91 1.33 -16.51
CA PRO A 42 -7.54 0.89 -16.64
C PRO A 42 -6.68 1.84 -17.48
N MET A 43 -5.42 1.99 -17.11
CA MET A 43 -4.46 2.80 -17.86
C MET A 43 -3.66 1.94 -18.82
N THR A 44 -3.64 2.27 -20.11
CA THR A 44 -2.83 1.58 -21.13
C THR A 44 -1.66 2.43 -21.60
N THR A 45 -0.45 1.86 -21.62
CA THR A 45 0.79 2.54 -22.07
C THR A 45 1.82 1.53 -22.58
N SER A 46 2.77 1.95 -23.41
CA SER A 46 3.97 1.16 -23.77
C SER A 46 5.06 1.20 -22.70
N ASP A 47 4.93 2.08 -21.70
CA ASP A 47 5.90 2.23 -20.63
C ASP A 47 5.66 1.17 -19.53
N PRO A 48 6.65 0.31 -19.21
CA PRO A 48 6.52 -0.70 -18.14
C PRO A 48 6.55 -0.11 -16.72
N ASN A 49 6.64 1.22 -16.60
CA ASN A 49 6.93 1.96 -15.38
C ASN A 49 8.26 1.54 -14.73
N SER A 50 8.50 2.02 -13.53
CA SER A 50 9.58 1.53 -12.68
C SER A 50 9.14 1.51 -11.23
N PRO A 51 9.73 0.65 -10.39
CA PRO A 51 9.49 0.70 -8.96
C PRO A 51 9.88 2.05 -8.36
N TYR A 52 9.26 2.39 -7.23
CA TYR A 52 9.70 3.50 -6.39
C TYR A 52 11.21 3.40 -6.06
N PRO A 53 11.98 4.49 -6.03
CA PRO A 53 11.57 5.90 -6.19
C PRO A 53 11.59 6.40 -7.64
N ASN A 54 11.89 5.55 -8.61
CA ASN A 54 12.11 5.97 -10.01
C ASN A 54 10.87 5.80 -10.90
N ASN A 55 9.68 5.66 -10.29
CA ASN A 55 8.43 5.50 -11.00
C ASN A 55 8.10 6.75 -11.81
N ARG A 56 7.51 6.55 -12.98
CA ARG A 56 7.09 7.64 -13.89
C ARG A 56 5.63 8.02 -13.70
N PHE A 57 4.83 7.06 -13.22
CA PHE A 57 3.44 7.27 -12.84
C PHE A 57 3.10 6.45 -11.59
N TRP A 58 1.99 6.81 -10.95
CA TRP A 58 1.39 6.12 -9.81
C TRP A 58 -0.15 6.23 -9.91
N HIS A 59 -0.85 5.45 -9.10
CA HIS A 59 -2.30 5.53 -8.93
C HIS A 59 -2.65 5.94 -7.51
N GLU A 60 -3.81 6.53 -7.32
CA GLU A 60 -4.33 6.87 -6.00
C GLU A 60 -5.61 6.11 -5.73
N TRP A 61 -5.58 5.18 -4.78
CA TRP A 61 -6.81 4.58 -4.27
C TRP A 61 -7.60 5.62 -3.47
N PRO A 62 -8.87 5.91 -3.85
CA PRO A 62 -9.65 6.98 -3.22
C PRO A 62 -10.28 6.56 -1.89
N ARG A 63 -10.29 5.25 -1.58
CA ARG A 63 -10.95 4.69 -0.40
C ARG A 63 -10.16 3.53 0.20
N THR A 64 -10.42 3.24 1.46
CA THR A 64 -9.97 2.01 2.11
C THR A 64 -10.67 0.80 1.52
N GLY A 65 -10.03 -0.36 1.57
CA GLY A 65 -10.59 -1.59 1.02
C GLY A 65 -9.53 -2.63 0.73
N THR A 66 -9.96 -3.71 0.08
CA THR A 66 -9.08 -4.73 -0.46
C THR A 66 -9.06 -4.62 -1.97
N PHE A 67 -7.89 -4.39 -2.57
CA PHE A 67 -7.75 -4.21 -4.02
C PHE A 67 -6.70 -5.16 -4.58
N THR A 68 -6.95 -5.68 -5.78
CA THR A 68 -6.01 -6.50 -6.53
C THR A 68 -5.60 -5.76 -7.78
N ILE A 69 -4.30 -5.55 -7.96
CA ILE A 69 -3.76 -4.92 -9.17
C ILE A 69 -3.56 -6.01 -10.21
N SER A 70 -4.02 -5.78 -11.45
CA SER A 70 -3.78 -6.66 -12.59
C SER A 70 -3.09 -5.91 -13.72
N ILE A 71 -2.00 -6.48 -14.24
CA ILE A 71 -1.29 -5.93 -15.40
C ILE A 71 -1.43 -6.91 -16.56
N THR A 72 -2.09 -6.47 -17.62
CA THR A 72 -2.17 -7.21 -18.89
C THR A 72 -1.13 -6.67 -19.86
N THR A 73 -0.20 -7.52 -20.30
CA THR A 73 0.81 -7.18 -21.31
C THR A 73 0.43 -7.79 -22.65
N THR A 74 0.44 -6.97 -23.69
CA THR A 74 0.29 -7.39 -25.09
C THR A 74 1.66 -7.55 -25.73
N TRP A 75 1.84 -8.62 -26.50
CA TRP A 75 3.09 -9.02 -27.10
C TRP A 75 2.95 -9.18 -28.61
N SER A 76 3.97 -8.77 -29.36
CA SER A 76 4.21 -9.25 -30.72
C SER A 76 5.15 -10.45 -30.71
N GLY A 77 5.01 -11.31 -31.73
CA GLY A 77 5.86 -12.48 -31.93
C GLY A 77 6.64 -12.41 -33.23
N ALA A 78 7.84 -12.98 -33.25
CA ALA A 78 8.59 -13.27 -34.47
C ALA A 78 9.27 -14.63 -34.34
N TYR A 79 9.48 -15.35 -35.43
CA TYR A 79 10.18 -16.64 -35.42
C TYR A 79 11.34 -16.67 -36.40
N GLN A 80 12.30 -17.57 -36.15
CA GLN A 80 13.46 -17.83 -36.99
C GLN A 80 13.70 -19.33 -37.06
N VAL A 81 14.04 -19.84 -38.25
CA VAL A 81 14.34 -21.27 -38.47
C VAL A 81 15.72 -21.40 -39.10
N ALA A 82 16.57 -22.25 -38.54
CA ALA A 82 17.90 -22.57 -39.11
C ALA A 82 18.76 -21.32 -39.46
N GLY A 83 18.65 -20.25 -38.66
CA GLY A 83 19.38 -19.01 -38.89
C GLY A 83 18.83 -18.11 -40.00
N SER A 84 17.62 -18.36 -40.50
CA SER A 84 16.91 -17.49 -41.44
C SER A 84 16.73 -16.06 -40.90
N PRO A 85 16.35 -15.07 -41.71
CA PRO A 85 15.79 -13.83 -41.18
C PRO A 85 14.59 -14.10 -40.25
N TRP A 86 14.38 -13.21 -39.27
CA TRP A 86 13.19 -13.24 -38.43
C TRP A 86 11.95 -12.93 -39.28
N VAL A 87 10.88 -13.68 -39.06
CA VAL A 87 9.58 -13.49 -39.68
C VAL A 87 8.58 -13.15 -38.59
N ASP A 88 7.88 -12.04 -38.74
CA ASP A 88 6.84 -11.63 -37.80
C ASP A 88 5.65 -12.60 -37.83
N VAL A 89 5.08 -12.84 -36.66
CA VAL A 89 3.85 -13.62 -36.51
C VAL A 89 2.68 -12.65 -36.55
N GLU A 90 1.69 -12.91 -37.39
CA GLU A 90 0.47 -12.11 -37.45
C GLU A 90 -0.32 -12.22 -36.14
N GLY A 91 -0.81 -11.08 -35.65
CA GLY A 91 -1.59 -10.99 -34.41
C GLY A 91 -0.74 -10.71 -33.17
N THR A 92 -1.38 -10.84 -32.01
CA THR A 92 -0.78 -10.53 -30.71
C THR A 92 -1.14 -11.57 -29.67
N LEU A 93 -0.30 -11.70 -28.65
CA LEU A 93 -0.57 -12.52 -27.46
C LEU A 93 -0.74 -11.61 -26.24
N THR A 94 -1.52 -12.06 -25.26
CA THR A 94 -1.70 -11.33 -24.01
C THR A 94 -1.38 -12.20 -22.81
N THR A 95 -0.71 -11.63 -21.81
CA THR A 95 -0.47 -12.25 -20.52
C THR A 95 -0.94 -11.33 -19.41
N THR A 96 -1.62 -11.87 -18.39
CA THR A 96 -2.07 -11.10 -17.23
C THR A 96 -1.38 -11.61 -15.98
N VAL A 97 -0.85 -10.68 -15.18
CA VAL A 97 -0.27 -10.97 -13.85
C VAL A 97 -1.01 -10.12 -12.83
N SER A 98 -1.45 -10.74 -11.74
CA SER A 98 -2.14 -10.08 -10.65
C SER A 98 -1.31 -10.11 -9.36
N SER A 99 -1.43 -9.08 -8.54
CA SER A 99 -0.85 -9.06 -7.20
C SER A 99 -1.64 -9.96 -6.23
N GLU A 100 -1.05 -10.24 -5.07
CA GLU A 100 -1.87 -10.61 -3.91
C GLU A 100 -2.80 -9.44 -3.52
N PRO A 101 -3.95 -9.71 -2.87
CA PRO A 101 -4.85 -8.66 -2.41
C PRO A 101 -4.16 -7.68 -1.45
N GLN A 102 -4.25 -6.38 -1.75
CA GLN A 102 -3.67 -5.30 -0.95
C GLN A 102 -4.72 -4.75 0.01
N GLN A 103 -4.43 -4.80 1.31
CA GLN A 103 -5.27 -4.16 2.33
C GLN A 103 -4.89 -2.70 2.49
N VAL A 104 -5.90 -1.84 2.34
CA VAL A 104 -5.74 -0.40 2.35
C VAL A 104 -6.57 0.16 3.49
N SER A 105 -5.92 0.74 4.50
CA SER A 105 -6.54 1.22 5.74
C SER A 105 -6.07 2.62 6.09
N GLU A 106 -6.93 3.40 6.73
CA GLU A 106 -6.63 4.74 7.20
C GLU A 106 -6.47 4.73 8.72
N TYR A 107 -5.36 5.30 9.22
CA TYR A 107 -5.11 5.44 10.65
C TYR A 107 -5.00 6.93 11.03
N HIS A 108 -5.72 7.33 12.07
CA HIS A 108 -5.64 8.68 12.64
C HIS A 108 -4.74 8.66 13.87
N ILE A 109 -3.67 9.47 13.86
CA ILE A 109 -2.85 9.66 15.06
C ILE A 109 -3.53 10.69 15.95
N LEU A 110 -4.00 10.26 17.11
CA LEU A 110 -4.46 11.17 18.16
C LEU A 110 -3.31 11.43 19.12
N LEU A 111 -2.73 12.64 19.09
CA LEU A 111 -1.82 13.10 20.13
C LEU A 111 -2.65 13.53 21.35
N LYS A 112 -2.84 12.64 22.33
CA LYS A 112 -3.35 13.03 23.64
C LYS A 112 -2.21 13.66 24.44
N HIS A 113 -2.41 14.86 25.00
CA HIS A 113 -1.43 15.50 25.88
C HIS A 113 -1.22 14.63 27.14
N PRO A 114 -0.04 14.03 27.37
CA PRO A 114 0.16 13.08 28.45
C PRO A 114 0.35 13.71 29.85
N ASN A 115 0.07 15.00 30.03
CA ASN A 115 0.42 15.75 31.26
C ASN A 115 -0.70 16.69 31.75
N THR A 116 -1.97 16.36 31.53
CA THR A 116 -3.05 17.12 32.17
C THR A 116 -3.27 16.48 33.55
N PRO A 117 -3.08 17.18 34.68
CA PRO A 117 -3.36 16.58 35.98
C PRO A 117 -4.86 16.31 36.13
N ASP A 118 -5.26 15.11 36.55
CA ASP A 118 -6.65 14.76 36.92
C ASP A 118 -7.27 15.68 37.99
N GLY A 119 -6.45 16.47 38.70
CA GLY A 119 -6.92 17.53 39.59
C GLY A 119 -5.85 18.55 39.95
N PRO A 120 -6.25 19.78 40.34
CA PRO A 120 -5.31 20.79 40.82
C PRO A 120 -4.67 20.36 42.15
N GLY A 121 -3.39 20.64 42.32
CA GLY A 121 -2.70 20.46 43.61
C GLY A 121 -3.26 21.38 44.70
N HIS A 122 -2.98 21.06 45.96
CA HIS A 122 -3.40 21.87 47.10
C HIS A 122 -2.25 22.76 47.59
N GLY A 123 -2.52 24.05 47.80
CA GLY A 123 -1.55 24.99 48.35
C GLY A 123 -1.18 24.66 49.80
N GLY A 124 0.07 24.96 50.18
CA GLY A 124 0.56 24.79 51.55
C GLY A 124 0.09 25.89 52.50
N TYR A 125 0.34 25.71 53.80
CA TYR A 125 0.00 26.71 54.81
C TYR A 125 1.24 27.55 55.18
N PRO A 126 1.14 28.88 55.19
CA PRO A 126 2.25 29.74 55.63
C PRO A 126 2.61 29.49 57.10
N GLY A 127 3.90 29.62 57.41
CA GLY A 127 4.41 29.54 58.78
C GLY A 127 4.24 30.84 59.55
N THR A 128 4.59 30.79 60.84
CA THR A 128 4.72 31.98 61.70
C THR A 128 6.21 32.28 61.92
N PRO A 129 6.58 33.50 62.37
CA PRO A 129 7.98 33.83 62.63
C PRO A 129 8.62 32.82 63.60
N GLY A 130 9.69 32.16 63.17
CA GLY A 130 10.39 31.11 63.93
C GLY A 130 9.88 29.69 63.70
N ASN A 131 8.76 29.49 62.99
CA ASN A 131 8.22 28.17 62.67
C ASN A 131 7.78 28.10 61.19
N PRO A 132 8.58 27.51 60.30
CA PRO A 132 8.26 27.41 58.88
C PRO A 132 6.93 26.70 58.62
N GLY A 133 6.20 27.17 57.60
CA GLY A 133 4.93 26.59 57.18
C GLY A 133 5.09 25.26 56.45
N THR A 134 3.98 24.59 56.17
CA THR A 134 3.99 23.33 55.42
C THR A 134 3.84 23.60 53.92
N PRO A 135 4.72 23.03 53.06
CA PRO A 135 4.53 23.08 51.61
C PRO A 135 3.24 22.37 51.17
N GLY A 136 2.69 22.80 50.03
CA GLY A 136 1.51 22.18 49.43
C GLY A 136 1.81 20.83 48.77
N THR A 137 0.76 20.09 48.42
CA THR A 137 0.85 18.84 47.67
C THR A 137 0.63 19.07 46.16
N PRO A 138 1.51 18.57 45.28
CA PRO A 138 1.25 18.56 43.84
C PRO A 138 -0.01 17.75 43.50
N GLY A 139 -0.63 18.07 42.36
CA GLY A 139 -1.70 17.23 41.80
C GLY A 139 -1.18 15.83 41.47
N LEU A 140 -2.05 14.83 41.55
CA LEU A 140 -1.68 13.45 41.21
C LEU A 140 -1.49 13.32 39.69
N PRO A 141 -0.44 12.59 39.23
CA PRO A 141 -0.33 12.22 37.83
C PRO A 141 -1.35 11.12 37.49
N ASP A 142 -1.90 11.17 36.27
CA ASP A 142 -2.82 10.16 35.75
C ASP A 142 -2.20 8.75 35.78
N HIS A 143 -3.05 7.78 36.11
CA HIS A 143 -2.94 6.34 35.89
C HIS A 143 -1.53 5.71 35.82
N GLN A 144 -1.28 4.83 36.81
CA GLN A 144 -0.18 3.88 36.88
C GLN A 144 0.23 3.33 35.48
N PRO A 145 1.54 3.32 35.12
CA PRO A 145 1.98 2.90 33.80
C PRO A 145 1.39 1.54 33.41
N GLY A 146 0.71 1.48 32.26
CA GLY A 146 0.12 0.26 31.73
C GLY A 146 1.16 -0.87 31.62
N ARG A 147 0.79 -2.08 32.03
CA ARG A 147 1.67 -3.25 31.98
C ARG A 147 1.85 -3.70 30.52
N PRO A 148 3.06 -4.11 30.07
CA PRO A 148 3.22 -4.61 28.71
C PRO A 148 2.43 -5.91 28.51
N GLY A 149 1.39 -5.90 27.67
CA GLY A 149 0.63 -7.12 27.33
C GLY A 149 -0.82 -6.95 26.90
N ASP A 150 -1.44 -5.77 27.07
CA ASP A 150 -2.85 -5.60 26.70
C ASP A 150 -3.02 -5.53 25.18
N THR A 151 -3.47 -6.65 24.61
CA THR A 151 -3.79 -6.78 23.19
C THR A 151 -4.96 -5.86 22.86
N ILE A 152 -4.75 -4.93 21.93
CA ILE A 152 -5.79 -4.04 21.43
C ILE A 152 -6.69 -4.89 20.51
N THR A 153 -7.83 -5.36 21.04
CA THR A 153 -8.86 -5.97 20.20
C THR A 153 -9.41 -4.90 19.25
N PRO A 154 -9.52 -5.17 17.92
CA PRO A 154 -10.14 -4.23 17.00
C PRO A 154 -11.60 -3.95 17.43
N PRO A 155 -12.09 -2.70 17.30
CA PRO A 155 -13.46 -2.37 17.69
C PRO A 155 -14.48 -3.08 16.80
N ASP A 156 -15.53 -3.60 17.45
CA ASP A 156 -16.69 -4.23 16.83
C ASP A 156 -17.39 -3.26 15.86
N PRO A 157 -17.52 -3.61 14.56
CA PRO A 157 -18.11 -2.74 13.55
C PRO A 157 -19.61 -2.49 13.74
N THR A 158 -20.28 -3.16 14.68
CA THR A 158 -21.73 -3.02 14.91
C THR A 158 -22.10 -1.98 15.97
N ARG A 159 -21.13 -1.30 16.60
CA ARG A 159 -21.40 -0.31 17.65
C ARG A 159 -21.99 0.98 17.08
N LYS A 160 -23.19 1.34 17.57
CA LYS A 160 -24.03 2.48 17.17
C LYS A 160 -23.44 3.89 17.41
N ASP A 161 -22.24 3.98 17.97
CA ASP A 161 -21.53 5.25 18.25
C ASP A 161 -20.43 5.55 17.21
N SER A 162 -20.41 4.82 16.10
CA SER A 162 -19.48 5.07 15.00
C SER A 162 -19.81 6.42 14.32
N PRO A 163 -18.82 7.31 14.08
CA PRO A 163 -19.05 8.59 13.40
C PRO A 163 -19.47 8.43 11.93
N TYR A 164 -19.52 7.20 11.42
CA TYR A 164 -20.11 6.85 10.13
C TYR A 164 -21.61 6.59 10.25
N SER A 165 -22.37 7.58 10.70
CA SER A 165 -23.83 7.56 10.53
C SER A 165 -24.17 8.09 9.14
N PHE A 166 -24.50 7.18 8.22
CA PHE A 166 -25.14 7.52 6.95
C PHE A 166 -26.53 8.11 7.21
N MET A 167 -26.86 9.21 6.53
CA MET A 167 -28.21 9.71 6.35
C MET A 167 -28.38 10.20 4.91
N PRO A 168 -29.62 10.18 4.38
CA PRO A 168 -30.09 9.21 3.38
C PRO A 168 -29.78 9.56 1.92
#